data_AF-A0A9J7BJM7-F1
#
_entry.id   AF-A0A9J7BJM7-F1
#
_cell.length_a   1.000
_cell.length_b   1.000
_cell.length_c   1.000
_cell.angle_alpha   90.00
_cell.angle_beta   90.00
_cell.angle_gamma   90.00
#
_symmetry.space_group_name_H-M   'P 1'
#
loop_
_entity.id
_entity.type
_entity.pdbx_description
1 polymer ?
#
loop_
_entity_poly.entity_id
_entity_poly.type
_entity_poly.pdbx_seq_one_letter_code
_entity_poly.pdbx_strand_id
1 'polypeptide(L)'
;MTDHRAFTDSNETPEDVATLYSWANLHGAKYRDFSASRAQTREKARQRVQEAIETERQRQRDEADMMQRAEIDRAAEADRQVEYEARQRAEQQAAAERAAQMHAAQQRPYVPQPPQYAVPQYQPVSVPYPEAAPAYAPPAPPAYPIAAPYYPPQPAPQPPAYPPYAQPQQQYVPPAPPREERIAPGRPWTPPAEPQENVTRPAWLAANRSDYSPAQTPNPMEDTLQGSRDRITSRWFALKGVFSGGAPAQAEPAPAPAATRAPVLAVFSLAGGVGKTSLVATLGRALSARGERIMLVDTASYGLLPFFFGARDQRPGVLRTFTAPGNGADAPVQLLTIDCENLGPESAPQEQLSTEIARNGHAASRILVDLATASGAITRRVLRMRPTVLVPVIPDMSSVVSVASIDTFFQRVSSGQVLPYYVLNQYDPSLPLHLDVREVLREQLGDRLLPFSLRRTPAVSEALAEGMTVVDYSPNSAVAEDFGALAGWVKSLAAPASAGFRGVRWSER
;
A
#
# COMPACT_ATOMS: atom_id res chain seq x y z
N MET A 1 77.85 -27.17 -1.94
CA MET A 1 78.56 -25.90 -1.75
C MET A 1 78.09 -24.94 -2.83
N THR A 2 77.64 -23.77 -2.36
CA THR A 2 77.37 -22.48 -3.05
C THR A 2 76.25 -22.36 -4.10
N ASP A 3 75.32 -21.47 -3.74
CA ASP A 3 74.25 -20.80 -4.48
C ASP A 3 74.66 -20.12 -5.79
N HIS A 4 73.69 -19.99 -6.71
CA HIS A 4 73.21 -18.68 -7.16
C HIS A 4 71.81 -18.75 -7.81
N ARG A 5 70.89 -17.92 -7.28
CA ARG A 5 69.61 -17.53 -7.91
C ARG A 5 69.85 -16.60 -9.11
N ALA A 6 69.10 -16.79 -10.19
CA ALA A 6 68.70 -15.73 -11.10
C ALA A 6 67.28 -16.00 -11.63
N PHE A 7 66.43 -14.97 -11.55
CA PHE A 7 65.06 -14.92 -12.05
C PHE A 7 65.05 -14.96 -13.59
N THR A 8 64.10 -15.70 -14.18
CA THR A 8 63.77 -15.62 -15.61
C THR A 8 62.31 -15.22 -15.78
N ASP A 9 62.12 -14.13 -16.53
CA ASP A 9 60.84 -13.61 -17.00
C ASP A 9 60.03 -14.67 -17.76
N SER A 10 58.78 -14.83 -17.38
CA SER A 10 57.77 -15.62 -18.09
C SER A 10 56.81 -14.66 -18.78
N ASN A 11 57.11 -14.26 -20.03
CA ASN A 11 56.18 -13.49 -20.86
C ASN A 11 56.35 -13.73 -22.36
N GLU A 12 56.33 -14.99 -22.79
CA GLU A 12 56.09 -15.37 -24.19
C GLU A 12 54.72 -16.03 -24.30
N THR A 13 53.76 -15.31 -24.88
CA THR A 13 52.47 -15.86 -25.30
C THR A 13 52.63 -16.50 -26.70
N PRO A 14 52.13 -17.72 -26.94
CA PRO A 14 52.29 -18.42 -28.21
C PRO A 14 51.51 -17.76 -29.36
N GLU A 15 52.08 -17.84 -30.57
CA GLU A 15 51.63 -17.23 -31.84
C GLU A 15 50.23 -17.66 -32.35
N ASP A 16 49.49 -18.50 -31.61
CA ASP A 16 48.18 -19.03 -32.05
C ASP A 16 46.98 -18.08 -31.85
N VAL A 17 47.16 -16.94 -31.18
CA VAL A 17 46.07 -15.94 -31.02
C VAL A 17 45.96 -15.04 -32.25
N ALA A 18 47.07 -14.78 -32.95
CA ALA A 18 47.09 -13.89 -34.11
C ALA A 18 46.33 -14.49 -35.31
N THR A 19 46.34 -15.82 -35.45
CA THR A 19 45.68 -16.53 -36.56
C THR A 19 44.15 -16.58 -36.39
N LEU A 20 43.66 -16.62 -35.14
CA LEU A 20 42.21 -16.58 -34.84
C LEU A 20 41.58 -15.19 -35.06
N TYR A 21 42.37 -14.11 -34.93
CA TYR A 21 41.88 -12.76 -35.22
C TYR A 21 41.80 -12.41 -36.72
N SER A 22 42.46 -13.20 -37.59
CA SER A 22 42.39 -13.00 -39.04
C SER A 22 41.06 -13.48 -39.65
N TRP A 23 40.47 -14.56 -39.11
CA TRP A 23 39.19 -15.09 -39.59
C TRP A 23 37.97 -14.27 -39.14
N ALA A 24 38.06 -13.56 -38.02
CA ALA A 24 36.99 -12.69 -37.54
C ALA A 24 36.85 -11.38 -38.35
N ASN A 25 37.92 -10.95 -39.04
CA ASN A 25 37.92 -9.69 -39.79
C ASN A 25 37.44 -9.81 -41.25
N LEU A 26 37.30 -11.03 -41.81
CA LEU A 26 36.85 -11.21 -43.20
C LEU A 26 35.32 -11.21 -43.39
N HIS A 27 34.53 -11.21 -42.30
CA HIS A 27 33.05 -11.20 -42.34
C HIS A 27 32.39 -9.97 -41.67
N GLY A 28 33.15 -8.88 -41.51
CA GLY A 28 32.75 -7.63 -40.84
C GLY A 28 31.57 -6.84 -41.44
N ALA A 29 30.84 -7.36 -42.43
CA ALA A 29 29.70 -6.67 -43.06
C ALA A 29 28.31 -7.18 -42.62
N LYS A 30 28.20 -8.14 -41.69
CA LYS A 30 26.88 -8.65 -41.23
C LYS A 30 26.61 -8.59 -39.72
N TYR A 31 27.56 -8.10 -38.91
CA TYR A 31 27.41 -8.12 -37.43
C TYR A 31 26.93 -6.80 -36.82
N ARG A 32 26.87 -5.71 -37.60
CA ARG A 32 26.55 -4.37 -37.10
C ARG A 32 25.05 -4.05 -37.07
N ASP A 33 24.22 -4.80 -37.80
CA ASP A 33 22.78 -4.53 -37.91
C ASP A 33 21.91 -5.23 -36.84
N PHE A 34 22.42 -6.28 -36.18
CA PHE A 34 21.68 -7.01 -35.14
C PHE A 34 21.77 -6.39 -33.75
N SER A 35 22.84 -5.64 -33.42
CA SER A 35 22.98 -4.98 -32.12
C SER A 35 22.06 -3.77 -31.99
N ALA A 36 21.90 -2.99 -33.06
CA ALA A 36 20.98 -1.86 -33.13
C ALA A 36 19.51 -2.31 -33.07
N SER A 37 19.15 -3.39 -33.78
CA SER A 37 17.80 -3.98 -33.74
C SER A 37 17.43 -4.51 -32.35
N ARG A 38 18.37 -5.16 -31.65
CA ARG A 38 18.16 -5.61 -30.25
C ARG A 38 18.10 -4.45 -29.25
N ALA A 39 18.90 -3.40 -29.45
CA ALA A 39 18.83 -2.19 -28.63
C ALA A 39 17.48 -1.48 -28.77
N GLN A 40 16.97 -1.32 -29.99
CA GLN A 40 15.64 -0.76 -30.23
C GLN A 40 14.51 -1.63 -29.67
N THR A 41 14.68 -2.95 -29.69
CA THR A 41 13.70 -3.88 -29.09
C THR A 41 13.66 -3.75 -27.57
N ARG A 42 14.83 -3.58 -26.92
CA ARG A 42 14.94 -3.32 -25.47
C ARG A 42 14.34 -1.98 -25.08
N GLU A 43 14.57 -0.95 -25.89
CA GLU A 43 14.03 0.39 -25.62
C GLU A 43 12.51 0.42 -25.75
N LYS A 44 11.95 -0.24 -26.77
CA LYS A 44 10.49 -0.41 -26.92
C LYS A 44 9.88 -1.26 -25.80
N ALA A 45 10.59 -2.27 -25.30
CA ALA A 45 10.11 -3.06 -24.15
C ALA A 45 10.08 -2.22 -22.86
N ARG A 46 11.12 -1.40 -22.62
CA ARG A 46 11.17 -0.47 -21.48
C ARG A 46 10.06 0.57 -21.53
N GLN A 47 9.79 1.15 -22.70
CA GLN A 47 8.72 2.13 -22.88
C GLN A 47 7.35 1.53 -22.56
N ARG A 48 7.06 0.30 -23.01
CA ARG A 48 5.77 -0.36 -22.70
C ARG A 48 5.59 -0.68 -21.21
N VAL A 49 6.65 -1.10 -20.53
CA VAL A 49 6.59 -1.38 -19.09
C VAL A 49 6.38 -0.07 -18.32
N GLN A 50 7.06 1.01 -18.73
CA GLN A 50 6.90 2.32 -18.12
C GLN A 50 5.48 2.88 -18.34
N GLU A 51 4.94 2.79 -19.55
CA GLU A 51 3.56 3.17 -19.87
C GLU A 51 2.54 2.36 -19.06
N ALA A 52 2.77 1.06 -18.87
CA ALA A 52 1.91 0.21 -18.05
C ALA A 52 1.93 0.62 -16.57
N ILE A 53 3.12 0.93 -16.03
CA ILE A 53 3.29 1.40 -14.64
C ILE A 53 2.61 2.78 -14.43
N GLU A 54 2.72 3.67 -15.41
CA GLU A 54 2.11 5.00 -15.35
C GLU A 54 0.58 4.93 -15.48
N THR A 55 0.07 4.06 -16.36
CA THR A 55 -1.36 3.80 -16.51
C THR A 55 -1.95 3.24 -15.22
N GLU A 56 -1.25 2.30 -14.58
CA GLU A 56 -1.68 1.71 -13.31
C GLU A 56 -1.64 2.74 -12.16
N ARG A 57 -0.58 3.57 -12.09
CA ARG A 57 -0.51 4.66 -11.11
C ARG A 57 -1.63 5.69 -11.30
N GLN A 58 -1.99 5.99 -12.55
CA GLN A 58 -3.06 6.92 -12.84
C GLN A 58 -4.41 6.33 -12.42
N ARG A 59 -4.66 5.06 -12.72
CA ARG A 59 -5.87 4.36 -12.28
C ARG A 59 -5.99 4.29 -10.76
N GLN A 60 -4.90 4.04 -10.04
CA GLN A 60 -4.88 4.03 -8.58
C GLN A 60 -5.17 5.43 -7.99
N ARG A 61 -4.73 6.50 -8.64
CA ARG A 61 -5.08 7.87 -8.25
C ARG A 61 -6.55 8.16 -8.49
N ASP A 62 -7.06 7.78 -9.66
CA ASP A 62 -8.47 8.00 -10.01
C ASP A 62 -9.41 7.18 -9.10
N GLU A 63 -9.02 5.96 -8.73
CA GLU A 63 -9.75 5.12 -7.75
C GLU A 63 -9.67 5.68 -6.33
N ALA A 64 -8.53 6.22 -5.92
CA ALA A 64 -8.38 6.90 -4.62
C ALA A 64 -9.24 8.18 -4.56
N ASP A 65 -9.24 8.99 -5.62
CA ASP A 65 -10.06 10.20 -5.72
C ASP A 65 -11.56 9.87 -5.73
N MET A 66 -11.96 8.79 -6.42
CA MET A 66 -13.33 8.28 -6.40
C MET A 66 -13.75 7.80 -5.00
N MET A 67 -12.87 7.07 -4.30
CA MET A 67 -13.14 6.62 -2.93
C MET A 67 -13.24 7.79 -1.96
N GLN A 68 -12.37 8.79 -2.09
CA GLN A 68 -12.39 9.98 -1.25
C GLN A 68 -13.67 10.81 -1.48
N ARG A 69 -14.13 10.94 -2.73
CA ARG A 69 -15.41 11.58 -3.05
C ARG A 69 -16.60 10.81 -2.46
N ALA A 70 -16.60 9.48 -2.59
CA ALA A 70 -17.66 8.64 -2.03
C ALA A 70 -17.67 8.63 -0.48
N GLU A 71 -16.53 8.86 0.18
CA GLU A 71 -16.44 9.02 1.62
C GLU A 71 -16.98 10.38 2.07
N ILE A 72 -16.65 11.45 1.35
CA ILE A 72 -17.21 12.79 1.58
C ILE A 72 -18.73 12.79 1.40
N ASP A 73 -19.24 12.14 0.35
CA ASP A 73 -20.68 12.04 0.10
C ASP A 73 -21.40 11.24 1.20
N ARG A 74 -20.80 10.13 1.68
CA ARG A 74 -21.35 9.36 2.81
C ARG A 74 -21.32 10.13 4.12
N ALA A 75 -20.27 10.90 4.38
CA ALA A 75 -20.22 11.77 5.57
C ALA A 75 -21.31 12.86 5.50
N ALA A 76 -21.51 13.47 4.33
CA ALA A 76 -22.57 14.46 4.13
C ALA A 76 -23.98 13.86 4.24
N GLU A 77 -24.18 12.59 3.84
CA GLU A 77 -25.44 11.87 4.06
C GLU A 77 -25.69 11.55 5.53
N ALA A 78 -24.66 11.14 6.28
CA ALA A 78 -24.75 10.89 7.71
C ALA A 78 -25.10 12.17 8.49
N ASP A 79 -24.48 13.30 8.16
CA ASP A 79 -24.81 14.60 8.78
C ASP A 79 -26.26 15.01 8.51
N ARG A 80 -26.76 14.79 7.28
CA ARG A 80 -28.18 15.02 6.95
C ARG A 80 -29.13 14.12 7.74
N GLN A 81 -28.75 12.87 7.99
CA GLN A 81 -29.54 11.95 8.83
C GLN A 81 -29.58 12.40 10.29
N VAL A 82 -28.44 12.82 10.84
CA VAL A 82 -28.37 13.36 12.22
C VAL A 82 -29.24 14.61 12.36
N GLU A 83 -29.21 15.52 11.39
CA GLU A 83 -30.06 16.71 11.41
C GLU A 83 -31.56 16.36 11.29
N TYR A 84 -31.90 15.38 10.46
CA TYR A 84 -33.27 14.87 10.32
C TYR A 84 -33.78 14.24 11.62
N GLU A 85 -32.97 13.40 12.27
CA GLU A 85 -33.29 12.79 13.57
C GLU A 85 -33.43 13.84 14.68
N ALA A 86 -32.60 14.87 14.68
CA ALA A 86 -32.71 15.98 15.62
C ALA A 86 -34.03 16.76 15.46
N ARG A 87 -34.45 17.02 14.21
CA ARG A 87 -35.75 17.65 13.91
C ARG A 87 -36.93 16.79 14.35
N GLN A 88 -36.89 15.49 14.07
CA GLN A 88 -37.90 14.52 14.53
C GLN A 88 -38.03 14.51 16.06
N ARG A 89 -36.90 14.51 16.79
CA ARG A 89 -36.91 14.57 18.26
C ARG A 89 -37.48 15.88 18.79
N ALA A 90 -37.16 17.01 18.17
CA ALA A 90 -37.71 18.31 18.54
C ALA A 90 -39.23 18.39 18.31
N GLU A 91 -39.73 17.83 17.20
CA GLU A 91 -41.17 17.74 16.94
C GLU A 91 -41.90 16.83 17.94
N GLN A 92 -41.31 15.68 18.29
CA GLN A 92 -41.86 14.78 19.31
C GLN A 92 -41.90 15.43 20.70
N GLN A 93 -40.85 16.18 21.07
CA GLN A 93 -40.82 16.94 22.33
C GLN A 93 -41.90 18.03 22.34
N ALA A 94 -42.03 18.81 21.27
CA ALA A 94 -43.06 19.84 21.16
C ALA A 94 -44.49 19.25 21.18
N ALA A 95 -44.69 18.06 20.60
CA ALA A 95 -45.97 17.35 20.67
C ALA A 95 -46.27 16.85 22.10
N ALA A 96 -45.27 16.31 22.80
CA ALA A 96 -45.38 15.87 24.18
C ALA A 96 -45.70 17.04 25.12
N GLU A 97 -45.07 18.21 24.93
CA GLU A 97 -45.36 19.42 25.70
C GLU A 97 -46.79 19.92 25.47
N ARG A 98 -47.29 19.91 24.23
CA ARG A 98 -48.69 20.27 23.93
C ARG A 98 -49.67 19.30 24.59
N ALA A 99 -49.37 18.00 24.57
CA ALA A 99 -50.19 16.99 25.25
C ALA A 99 -50.19 17.22 26.78
N ALA A 100 -49.04 17.53 27.37
CA ALA A 100 -48.93 17.85 28.79
C ALA A 100 -49.72 19.12 29.18
N GLN A 101 -49.66 20.18 28.36
CA GLN A 101 -50.45 21.40 28.58
C GLN A 101 -51.95 21.15 28.48
N MET A 102 -52.40 20.33 27.53
CA MET A 102 -53.81 19.93 27.40
C MET A 102 -54.28 19.16 28.64
N HIS A 103 -53.48 18.22 29.14
CA HIS A 103 -53.79 17.50 30.38
C HIS A 103 -53.83 18.43 31.61
N ALA A 104 -52.92 19.39 31.72
CA ALA A 104 -52.90 20.36 32.82
C ALA A 104 -54.11 21.32 32.78
N ALA A 105 -54.55 21.72 31.58
CA ALA A 105 -55.74 22.56 31.43
C ALA A 105 -57.04 21.85 31.85
N GLN A 106 -57.13 20.54 31.62
CA GLN A 106 -58.27 19.72 32.06
C GLN A 106 -58.32 19.49 33.57
N GLN A 107 -57.18 19.60 34.27
CA GLN A 107 -57.07 19.40 35.71
C GLN A 107 -57.18 20.70 36.54
N ARG A 108 -57.49 21.85 35.92
CA ARG A 108 -57.69 23.10 36.67
C ARG A 108 -58.95 23.01 37.56
N PRO A 109 -58.83 23.19 38.89
CA PRO A 109 -59.99 23.22 39.78
C PRO A 109 -60.89 24.42 39.49
N TYR A 110 -62.20 24.18 39.48
CA TYR A 110 -63.24 25.20 39.36
C TYR A 110 -63.18 26.18 40.54
N VAL A 111 -62.94 27.47 40.27
CA VAL A 111 -63.00 28.54 41.27
C VAL A 111 -64.44 29.07 41.32
N PRO A 112 -65.18 28.96 42.45
CA PRO A 112 -66.54 29.45 42.56
C PRO A 112 -66.57 30.99 42.56
N GLN A 113 -67.46 31.58 41.75
CA GLN A 113 -67.71 33.02 41.79
C GLN A 113 -68.44 33.41 43.09
N PRO A 114 -68.09 34.54 43.74
CA PRO A 114 -68.76 34.97 44.97
C PRO A 114 -70.18 35.50 44.69
N PRO A 115 -71.11 35.34 45.65
CA PRO A 115 -72.53 35.65 45.46
C PRO A 115 -72.84 37.15 45.39
N GLN A 116 -73.78 37.49 44.52
CA GLN A 116 -74.32 38.83 44.32
C GLN A 116 -75.17 39.26 45.52
N TYR A 117 -74.80 40.37 46.16
CA TYR A 117 -75.64 41.07 47.13
C TYR A 117 -76.41 42.19 46.43
N ALA A 118 -77.72 42.22 46.67
CA ALA A 118 -78.64 43.23 46.16
C ALA A 118 -78.92 44.30 47.23
N VAL A 119 -78.64 45.58 46.97
CA VAL A 119 -79.30 46.76 47.57
C VAL A 119 -78.87 48.07 46.84
N PRO A 120 -79.55 49.22 46.98
CA PRO A 120 -80.82 49.64 46.34
C PRO A 120 -80.66 50.87 45.41
N GLN A 121 -81.76 51.22 44.74
CA GLN A 121 -81.92 52.42 43.90
C GLN A 121 -81.70 53.73 44.68
N TYR A 122 -80.94 54.66 44.11
CA TYR A 122 -81.04 56.09 44.40
C TYR A 122 -80.97 56.92 43.11
N GLN A 123 -81.89 57.88 43.03
CA GLN A 123 -82.21 58.77 41.91
C GLN A 123 -81.19 59.92 41.70
N PRO A 124 -81.22 60.59 40.54
CA PRO A 124 -80.13 61.38 39.99
C PRO A 124 -80.22 62.87 40.33
N VAL A 125 -79.08 63.57 40.35
CA VAL A 125 -79.02 65.04 40.27
C VAL A 125 -77.82 65.51 39.40
N SER A 126 -78.13 65.78 38.13
CA SER A 126 -78.00 67.06 37.40
C SER A 126 -76.68 67.88 37.36
N VAL A 127 -76.05 67.84 36.16
CA VAL A 127 -75.44 68.93 35.31
C VAL A 127 -74.28 69.83 35.83
N PRO A 128 -73.55 70.61 34.97
CA PRO A 128 -73.30 70.57 33.49
C PRO A 128 -71.82 70.83 33.03
N TYR A 129 -71.44 70.29 31.84
CA TYR A 129 -70.63 70.84 30.69
C TYR A 129 -69.33 71.70 30.88
N PRO A 130 -68.49 72.01 29.83
CA PRO A 130 -68.47 71.61 28.41
C PRO A 130 -67.10 71.23 27.76
N GLU A 131 -67.22 70.62 26.57
CA GLU A 131 -66.52 70.82 25.27
C GLU A 131 -65.02 70.55 24.98
N ALA A 132 -64.87 69.89 23.81
CA ALA A 132 -63.78 69.82 22.82
C ALA A 132 -62.56 68.92 23.11
N ALA A 133 -62.03 68.05 22.23
CA ALA A 133 -62.30 67.41 20.93
C ALA A 133 -60.99 66.61 20.58
N PRO A 134 -60.87 65.79 19.51
CA PRO A 134 -61.84 65.06 18.70
C PRO A 134 -61.63 63.52 18.71
N ALA A 135 -62.66 62.80 18.28
CA ALA A 135 -62.67 61.36 18.03
C ALA A 135 -62.13 61.00 16.63
N TYR A 136 -61.40 59.89 16.51
CA TYR A 136 -61.23 59.18 15.25
C TYR A 136 -61.14 57.66 15.48
N ALA A 137 -61.84 56.91 14.65
CA ALA A 137 -62.27 55.52 14.88
C ALA A 137 -61.26 54.44 14.43
N PRO A 138 -61.27 53.23 15.02
CA PRO A 138 -60.56 52.06 14.50
C PRO A 138 -61.39 51.30 13.46
N PRO A 139 -60.82 50.82 12.33
CA PRO A 139 -61.55 50.06 11.33
C PRO A 139 -61.73 48.57 11.70
N ALA A 140 -62.90 48.04 11.29
CA ALA A 140 -63.40 46.69 11.48
C ALA A 140 -62.67 45.62 10.62
N PRO A 141 -62.81 44.31 10.94
CA PRO A 141 -61.99 43.25 10.38
C PRO A 141 -62.57 42.69 9.08
N PRO A 142 -61.75 42.08 8.20
CA PRO A 142 -62.27 41.19 7.17
C PRO A 142 -61.90 39.72 7.37
N ALA A 143 -62.88 38.90 7.01
CA ALA A 143 -62.98 37.45 7.08
C ALA A 143 -61.88 36.66 6.35
N TYR A 144 -61.67 35.43 6.82
CA TYR A 144 -60.94 34.35 6.17
C TYR A 144 -61.45 34.07 4.75
N PRO A 145 -60.55 33.71 3.82
CA PRO A 145 -60.90 32.73 2.80
C PRO A 145 -59.88 31.59 2.67
N ILE A 146 -60.41 30.37 2.78
CA ILE A 146 -60.30 29.22 1.86
C ILE A 146 -58.89 28.73 1.47
N ALA A 147 -58.69 27.42 1.68
CA ALA A 147 -57.56 26.60 1.27
C ALA A 147 -57.18 26.76 -0.21
N ALA A 148 -55.89 26.94 -0.48
CA ALA A 148 -55.32 26.87 -1.83
C ALA A 148 -54.94 25.42 -2.20
N PRO A 149 -55.12 25.01 -3.47
CA PRO A 149 -54.91 23.64 -3.93
C PRO A 149 -53.42 23.26 -4.09
N TYR A 150 -53.16 21.96 -3.97
CA TYR A 150 -51.88 21.29 -4.21
C TYR A 150 -51.41 21.50 -5.66
N TYR A 151 -50.20 22.04 -5.85
CA TYR A 151 -49.48 22.04 -7.12
C TYR A 151 -48.30 21.04 -7.06
N PRO A 152 -48.05 20.23 -8.09
CA PRO A 152 -46.86 19.37 -8.15
C PRO A 152 -45.58 20.20 -8.32
N PRO A 153 -44.42 19.69 -7.88
CA PRO A 153 -43.16 20.45 -7.92
C PRO A 153 -42.69 20.69 -9.36
N GLN A 154 -42.41 21.95 -9.70
CA GLN A 154 -41.73 22.33 -10.94
C GLN A 154 -40.24 21.95 -10.87
N PRO A 155 -39.62 21.54 -12.00
CA PRO A 155 -38.20 21.21 -12.06
C PRO A 155 -37.33 22.46 -11.87
N ALA A 156 -36.18 22.27 -11.22
CA ALA A 156 -35.21 23.30 -10.89
C ALA A 156 -34.71 24.08 -12.12
N PRO A 157 -34.37 25.38 -11.98
CA PRO A 157 -33.80 26.16 -13.06
C PRO A 157 -32.42 25.61 -13.46
N GLN A 158 -32.21 25.44 -14.77
CA GLN A 158 -30.93 24.99 -15.33
C GLN A 158 -29.82 26.01 -15.04
N PRO A 159 -28.58 25.54 -14.75
CA PRO A 159 -27.42 26.44 -14.66
C PRO A 159 -27.13 27.06 -16.04
N PRO A 160 -26.52 28.27 -16.09
CA PRO A 160 -26.21 28.92 -17.36
C PRO A 160 -25.26 28.07 -18.20
N ALA A 161 -25.54 27.99 -19.50
CA ALA A 161 -24.68 27.35 -20.48
C ALA A 161 -23.30 28.02 -20.51
N TYR A 162 -22.25 27.24 -20.27
CA TYR A 162 -20.88 27.65 -20.52
C TYR A 162 -20.69 27.92 -22.02
N PRO A 163 -19.98 28.99 -22.44
CA PRO A 163 -19.57 29.12 -23.83
C PRO A 163 -18.61 27.96 -24.20
N PRO A 164 -18.59 27.50 -25.45
CA PRO A 164 -17.68 26.45 -25.87
C PRO A 164 -16.24 26.92 -25.69
N TYR A 165 -15.42 26.05 -25.07
CA TYR A 165 -13.97 26.23 -25.01
C TYR A 165 -13.43 26.41 -26.44
N ALA A 166 -12.97 27.61 -26.74
CA ALA A 166 -12.09 27.83 -27.88
C ALA A 166 -10.79 27.08 -27.62
N GLN A 167 -10.48 26.09 -28.46
CA GLN A 167 -9.16 25.46 -28.48
C GLN A 167 -8.10 26.54 -28.69
N PRO A 168 -7.04 26.62 -27.88
CA PRO A 168 -5.89 27.42 -28.25
C PRO A 168 -5.27 26.78 -29.50
N GLN A 169 -5.37 27.47 -30.62
CA GLN A 169 -4.60 27.15 -31.82
C GLN A 169 -3.12 27.18 -31.44
N GLN A 170 -2.47 26.02 -31.44
CA GLN A 170 -1.02 25.94 -31.43
C GLN A 170 -0.52 26.61 -32.71
N GLN A 171 -0.06 27.86 -32.60
CA GLN A 171 0.74 28.47 -33.65
C GLN A 171 2.06 27.70 -33.74
N TYR A 172 2.16 26.87 -34.76
CA TYR A 172 3.39 26.22 -35.17
C TYR A 172 4.40 27.29 -35.63
N VAL A 173 5.39 27.56 -34.78
CA VAL A 173 6.55 28.39 -35.14
C VAL A 173 7.65 27.45 -35.64
N PRO A 174 8.03 27.48 -36.94
CA PRO A 174 9.13 26.66 -37.43
C PRO A 174 10.48 27.14 -36.84
N PRO A 175 11.42 26.24 -36.53
CA PRO A 175 12.73 26.63 -36.01
C PRO A 175 13.57 27.33 -37.09
N ALA A 176 14.16 28.46 -36.73
CA ALA A 176 15.12 29.18 -37.57
C ALA A 176 16.47 28.43 -37.64
N PRO A 177 17.15 28.44 -38.82
CA PRO A 177 18.42 27.75 -39.00
C PRO A 177 19.58 28.44 -38.24
N PRO A 178 20.64 27.70 -37.89
CA PRO A 178 21.74 28.22 -37.07
C PRO A 178 22.57 29.25 -37.86
N ARG A 179 22.76 30.43 -37.27
CA ARG A 179 23.75 31.40 -37.73
C ARG A 179 25.07 31.18 -37.02
N GLU A 180 26.07 30.73 -37.77
CA GLU A 180 27.48 30.95 -37.48
C GLU A 180 27.80 32.44 -37.64
N GLU A 181 28.55 33.02 -36.71
CA GLU A 181 29.59 34.04 -36.97
C GLU A 181 30.27 34.43 -35.64
N ARG A 182 31.53 34.03 -35.49
CA ARG A 182 32.75 34.83 -35.68
C ARG A 182 33.04 35.82 -34.54
N ILE A 183 34.09 35.47 -33.80
CA ILE A 183 34.77 36.28 -32.79
C ILE A 183 35.59 37.38 -33.48
N ALA A 184 35.49 38.63 -33.01
CA ALA A 184 36.54 39.65 -33.10
C ALA A 184 36.35 40.74 -32.01
N PRO A 185 37.42 41.43 -31.57
CA PRO A 185 37.57 41.84 -30.17
C PRO A 185 37.50 43.36 -29.90
N GLY A 186 37.23 43.71 -28.64
CA GLY A 186 37.82 44.86 -27.96
C GLY A 186 36.96 46.13 -27.83
N ARG A 187 36.58 46.46 -26.58
CA ARG A 187 36.77 47.78 -25.95
C ARG A 187 36.50 47.70 -24.43
N PRO A 188 37.29 48.38 -23.58
CA PRO A 188 37.20 48.28 -22.13
C PRO A 188 36.23 49.31 -21.54
N TRP A 189 35.53 48.97 -20.46
CA TRP A 189 34.68 49.92 -19.73
C TRP A 189 34.87 49.77 -18.21
N THR A 190 35.13 50.90 -17.56
CA THR A 190 35.34 51.10 -16.11
C THR A 190 34.03 51.44 -15.40
N PRO A 191 33.85 51.06 -14.11
CA PRO A 191 32.54 51.09 -13.46
C PRO A 191 32.30 52.40 -12.69
N PRO A 192 31.03 52.75 -12.45
CA PRO A 192 30.67 53.53 -11.27
C PRO A 192 29.72 52.77 -10.32
N ALA A 193 29.97 53.06 -9.03
CA ALA A 193 29.35 52.74 -7.76
C ALA A 193 27.91 52.18 -7.70
N GLU A 194 27.72 51.26 -6.74
CA GLU A 194 26.48 50.66 -6.26
C GLU A 194 25.46 51.69 -5.71
N PRO A 195 24.17 51.30 -5.70
CA PRO A 195 23.60 50.97 -4.39
C PRO A 195 22.78 49.67 -4.35
N GLN A 196 22.92 49.04 -3.18
CA GLN A 196 22.19 47.94 -2.53
C GLN A 196 20.76 47.64 -3.02
N GLU A 197 20.45 46.36 -3.24
CA GLU A 197 19.74 45.52 -2.26
C GLU A 197 19.54 44.07 -2.75
N ASN A 198 19.85 43.14 -1.83
CA ASN A 198 19.37 41.76 -1.65
C ASN A 198 18.57 41.04 -2.75
N VAL A 199 18.99 39.81 -3.07
CA VAL A 199 18.26 38.56 -2.74
C VAL A 199 19.09 37.33 -3.22
N THR A 200 19.64 36.64 -2.22
CA THR A 200 19.97 35.20 -2.09
C THR A 200 20.75 34.45 -3.20
N ARG A 201 22.01 34.14 -2.87
CA ARG A 201 22.76 33.01 -3.45
C ARG A 201 22.42 31.70 -2.72
N PRO A 202 22.32 30.55 -3.42
CA PRO A 202 22.05 29.24 -2.81
C PRO A 202 23.22 28.69 -1.98
N ALA A 203 22.86 27.93 -0.95
CA ALA A 203 23.64 27.59 0.24
C ALA A 203 24.86 26.66 0.07
N TRP A 204 25.32 26.36 -1.14
CA TRP A 204 26.46 25.45 -1.37
C TRP A 204 27.80 26.16 -1.64
N LEU A 205 27.80 27.51 -1.63
CA LEU A 205 28.97 28.34 -1.97
C LEU A 205 29.61 29.06 -0.77
N ALA A 206 29.28 28.68 0.47
CA ALA A 206 29.94 29.19 1.67
C ALA A 206 30.79 28.07 2.31
N ALA A 207 32.02 27.92 1.83
CA ALA A 207 33.04 27.16 2.52
C ALA A 207 34.04 28.11 3.21
N ASN A 208 34.27 27.84 4.50
CA ASN A 208 35.38 28.26 5.37
C ASN A 208 35.42 29.66 5.99
N ARG A 209 35.21 29.71 7.32
CA ARG A 209 36.25 29.89 8.38
C ARG A 209 35.52 30.21 9.71
N SER A 210 35.40 29.24 10.62
CA SER A 210 36.31 28.93 11.74
C SER A 210 36.22 29.93 12.90
N ASP A 211 35.47 29.56 13.94
CA ASP A 211 35.76 29.96 15.32
C ASP A 211 35.97 28.70 16.17
N TYR A 212 37.16 28.63 16.72
CA TYR A 212 37.64 27.64 17.68
C TYR A 212 36.98 27.90 19.05
N SER A 213 36.49 26.85 19.71
CA SER A 213 36.30 26.83 21.17
C SER A 213 36.92 25.55 21.73
N PRO A 214 37.73 25.60 22.79
CA PRO A 214 38.56 24.47 23.19
C PRO A 214 37.76 23.41 23.97
N ALA A 215 37.88 22.18 23.48
CA ALA A 215 37.89 20.88 24.15
C ALA A 215 36.93 20.61 25.33
N GLN A 216 35.95 19.74 25.07
CA GLN A 216 35.70 18.58 25.94
C GLN A 216 35.79 17.32 25.09
N THR A 217 36.75 16.46 25.39
CA THR A 217 36.90 15.13 24.79
C THR A 217 35.83 14.19 25.35
N PRO A 218 34.90 13.64 24.56
CA PRO A 218 34.11 12.50 25.01
C PRO A 218 34.93 11.22 24.83
N ASN A 219 34.93 10.38 25.87
CA ASN A 219 35.46 9.02 25.81
C ASN A 219 34.82 8.25 24.63
N PRO A 220 35.58 7.52 23.79
CA PRO A 220 35.05 7.04 22.51
C PRO A 220 34.26 5.72 22.57
N MET A 221 33.76 5.28 23.74
CA MET A 221 33.13 3.95 23.82
C MET A 221 31.75 3.88 24.50
N GLU A 222 31.26 4.94 25.16
CA GLU A 222 29.94 4.91 25.84
C GLU A 222 28.84 5.77 25.16
N ASP A 223 29.21 6.69 24.26
CA ASP A 223 28.32 7.75 23.73
C ASP A 223 27.51 7.34 22.48
N THR A 224 27.64 6.11 21.99
CA THR A 224 26.91 5.62 20.79
C THR A 224 25.62 4.88 21.13
N LEU A 225 25.55 4.22 22.29
CA LEU A 225 24.39 3.42 22.72
C LEU A 225 23.36 4.24 23.50
N GLN A 226 23.81 5.17 24.34
CA GLN A 226 22.92 6.06 25.07
C GLN A 226 22.32 7.10 24.10
N GLY A 227 23.15 7.69 23.23
CA GLY A 227 22.69 8.59 22.18
C GLY A 227 21.77 7.93 21.13
N SER A 228 21.94 6.64 20.82
CA SER A 228 20.96 5.91 20.00
C SER A 228 19.66 5.69 20.76
N ARG A 229 19.71 5.29 22.04
CA ARG A 229 18.53 5.11 22.90
C ARG A 229 17.75 6.40 23.09
N ASP A 230 18.41 7.54 23.28
CA ASP A 230 17.74 8.83 23.47
C ASP A 230 17.15 9.38 22.15
N ARG A 231 17.79 9.09 21.00
CA ARG A 231 17.22 9.34 19.66
C ARG A 231 16.02 8.44 19.32
N ILE A 232 16.09 7.16 19.70
CA ILE A 232 14.98 6.20 19.63
C ILE A 232 13.88 6.58 20.62
N THR A 233 14.17 7.22 21.75
CA THR A 233 13.10 7.61 22.69
C THR A 233 12.37 8.87 22.21
N SER A 234 13.09 9.83 21.62
CA SER A 234 12.54 11.11 21.15
C SER A 234 11.73 11.02 19.85
N ARG A 235 12.13 10.18 18.88
CA ARG A 235 11.35 9.95 17.64
C ARG A 235 10.03 9.21 17.90
N TRP A 236 9.95 8.44 18.98
CA TRP A 236 8.90 7.44 19.21
C TRP A 236 7.87 7.85 20.28
N PHE A 237 8.11 8.95 21.00
CA PHE A 237 7.18 9.49 22.01
C PHE A 237 5.78 9.75 21.46
N ALA A 238 5.66 10.21 20.21
CA ALA A 238 4.37 10.55 19.57
C ALA A 238 3.46 9.33 19.32
N LEU A 239 3.99 8.10 19.35
CA LEU A 239 3.25 6.90 18.96
C LEU A 239 2.92 5.97 20.15
N LYS A 240 3.36 6.31 21.36
CA LYS A 240 3.19 5.47 22.56
C LYS A 240 1.71 5.13 22.86
N GLY A 241 0.77 5.98 22.43
CA GLY A 241 -0.67 5.77 22.58
C GLY A 241 -1.32 4.84 21.53
N VAL A 242 -0.68 4.62 20.37
CA VAL A 242 -1.21 3.75 19.30
C VAL A 242 -1.07 2.26 19.65
N PHE A 243 -0.16 1.93 20.57
CA PHE A 243 0.11 0.56 21.01
C PHE A 243 -0.82 0.05 22.12
N SER A 244 -1.80 0.86 22.56
CA SER A 244 -2.73 0.49 23.63
C SER A 244 -3.96 -0.21 23.05
N GLY A 245 -4.03 -1.53 23.29
CA GLY A 245 -4.93 -2.47 22.64
C GLY A 245 -6.43 -2.14 22.74
N GLY A 246 -7.12 -2.39 21.62
CA GLY A 246 -8.58 -2.52 21.60
C GLY A 246 -9.02 -3.78 22.36
N ALA A 247 -10.23 -3.71 22.92
CA ALA A 247 -10.86 -4.80 23.67
C ALA A 247 -10.85 -6.14 22.88
N PRO A 248 -10.70 -7.29 23.57
CA PRO A 248 -10.70 -8.59 22.91
C PRO A 248 -12.05 -8.84 22.24
N ALA A 249 -12.05 -8.80 20.91
CA ALA A 249 -13.17 -9.28 20.12
C ALA A 249 -13.24 -10.82 20.22
N GLN A 250 -14.45 -11.37 20.25
CA GLN A 250 -14.68 -12.81 20.38
C GLN A 250 -13.93 -13.58 19.26
N ALA A 251 -13.18 -14.61 19.65
CA ALA A 251 -12.44 -15.45 18.71
C ALA A 251 -13.40 -16.29 17.87
N GLU A 252 -13.19 -16.30 16.55
CA GLU A 252 -13.92 -17.20 15.67
C GLU A 252 -13.40 -18.64 15.85
N PRO A 253 -14.26 -19.66 15.73
CA PRO A 253 -13.82 -21.04 15.78
C PRO A 253 -12.83 -21.32 14.65
N ALA A 254 -11.66 -21.87 15.00
CA ALA A 254 -10.62 -22.22 14.03
C ALA A 254 -11.18 -23.11 12.91
N PRO A 255 -10.81 -22.86 11.64
CA PRO A 255 -11.46 -23.52 10.52
C PRO A 255 -11.03 -24.99 10.41
N ALA A 256 -11.93 -25.86 9.97
CA ALA A 256 -11.69 -27.31 9.87
C ALA A 256 -10.50 -27.62 8.92
N PRO A 257 -9.61 -28.57 9.28
CA PRO A 257 -8.39 -28.81 8.53
C PRO A 257 -8.66 -29.48 7.17
N ALA A 258 -7.95 -29.02 6.13
CA ALA A 258 -7.87 -29.65 4.82
C ALA A 258 -6.53 -30.38 4.67
N ALA A 259 -6.54 -31.64 4.22
CA ALA A 259 -5.31 -32.43 4.12
C ALA A 259 -4.51 -32.09 2.85
N THR A 260 -3.36 -31.43 3.01
CA THR A 260 -2.34 -31.30 1.97
C THR A 260 -1.16 -32.24 2.26
N ARG A 261 -0.60 -32.90 1.23
CA ARG A 261 0.56 -33.80 1.39
C ARG A 261 1.89 -33.06 1.50
N ALA A 262 1.93 -31.80 1.06
CA ALA A 262 3.13 -30.97 1.03
C ALA A 262 3.02 -29.82 2.05
N PRO A 263 4.13 -29.44 2.71
CA PRO A 263 4.15 -28.27 3.58
C PRO A 263 3.76 -27.01 2.80
N VAL A 264 2.88 -26.21 3.41
CA VAL A 264 2.37 -24.95 2.84
C VAL A 264 3.04 -23.78 3.55
N LEU A 265 3.65 -22.88 2.78
CA LEU A 265 4.12 -21.58 3.24
C LEU A 265 3.19 -20.52 2.65
N ALA A 266 2.52 -19.73 3.48
CA ALA A 266 1.70 -18.61 3.04
C ALA A 266 2.43 -17.30 3.33
N VAL A 267 2.54 -16.43 2.33
CA VAL A 267 3.15 -15.11 2.50
C VAL A 267 2.05 -14.07 2.59
N PHE A 268 1.97 -13.38 3.74
CA PHE A 268 0.88 -12.48 4.11
C PHE A 268 1.36 -11.04 4.28
N SER A 269 0.51 -10.06 3.97
CA SER A 269 0.75 -8.65 4.31
C SER A 269 -0.57 -7.87 4.41
N LEU A 270 -0.60 -6.85 5.27
CA LEU A 270 -1.64 -5.82 5.28
C LEU A 270 -1.31 -4.63 4.38
N ALA A 271 -0.04 -4.46 4.00
CA ALA A 271 0.45 -3.36 3.17
C ALA A 271 0.85 -3.83 1.77
N GLY A 272 0.52 -3.02 0.77
CA GLY A 272 1.06 -3.17 -0.59
C GLY A 272 2.54 -2.77 -0.65
N GLY A 273 3.25 -3.21 -1.68
CA GLY A 273 4.62 -2.75 -1.93
C GLY A 273 5.72 -3.29 -1.01
N VAL A 274 5.39 -4.12 -0.01
CA VAL A 274 6.39 -4.74 0.89
C VAL A 274 7.26 -5.83 0.24
N GLY A 275 7.01 -6.14 -1.05
CA GLY A 275 7.77 -7.14 -1.81
C GLY A 275 7.27 -8.58 -1.63
N LYS A 276 5.98 -8.78 -1.30
CA LYS A 276 5.37 -10.10 -1.07
C LYS A 276 5.48 -11.02 -2.30
N THR A 277 5.04 -10.54 -3.46
CA THR A 277 5.07 -11.32 -4.72
C THR A 277 6.49 -11.58 -5.20
N SER A 278 7.39 -10.59 -5.11
CA SER A 278 8.81 -10.79 -5.48
C SER A 278 9.52 -11.75 -4.54
N LEU A 279 9.18 -11.73 -3.25
CA LEU A 279 9.66 -12.70 -2.26
C LEU A 279 9.19 -14.11 -2.61
N VAL A 280 7.89 -14.31 -2.87
CA VAL A 280 7.33 -15.62 -3.24
C VAL A 280 8.00 -16.16 -4.52
N ALA A 281 8.12 -15.33 -5.56
CA ALA A 281 8.74 -15.71 -6.82
C ALA A 281 10.20 -16.16 -6.61
N THR A 282 10.98 -15.31 -5.94
CA THR A 282 12.42 -15.53 -5.76
C THR A 282 12.71 -16.68 -4.81
N LEU A 283 11.97 -16.79 -3.70
CA LEU A 283 12.08 -17.92 -2.78
C LEU A 283 11.70 -19.24 -3.46
N GLY A 284 10.61 -19.25 -4.23
CA GLY A 284 10.17 -20.42 -4.99
C GLY A 284 11.25 -20.88 -5.97
N ARG A 285 11.83 -19.94 -6.72
CA ARG A 285 12.95 -20.21 -7.63
C ARG A 285 14.20 -20.71 -6.89
N ALA A 286 14.58 -20.09 -5.77
CA ALA A 286 15.73 -20.49 -4.97
C ALA A 286 15.59 -21.90 -4.35
N LEU A 287 14.36 -22.34 -4.05
CA LEU A 287 14.09 -23.70 -3.61
C LEU A 287 14.08 -24.69 -4.78
N SER A 288 13.54 -24.30 -5.93
CA SER A 288 13.57 -25.08 -7.19
C SER A 288 15.01 -25.33 -7.67
N ALA A 289 15.90 -24.33 -7.58
CA ALA A 289 17.33 -24.47 -7.85
C ALA A 289 18.04 -25.50 -6.93
N ARG A 290 17.42 -25.84 -5.80
CA ARG A 290 17.90 -26.86 -4.86
C ARG A 290 17.18 -28.21 -5.04
N GLY A 291 16.49 -28.39 -6.15
CA GLY A 291 15.81 -29.64 -6.51
C GLY A 291 14.42 -29.82 -5.89
N GLU A 292 13.86 -28.83 -5.20
CA GLU A 292 12.48 -28.93 -4.68
C GLU A 292 11.46 -28.71 -5.80
N ARG A 293 10.46 -29.60 -5.88
CA ARG A 293 9.32 -29.41 -6.79
C ARG A 293 8.36 -28.43 -6.16
N ILE A 294 8.38 -27.18 -6.63
CA ILE A 294 7.62 -26.09 -6.04
C ILE A 294 6.32 -25.88 -6.79
N MET A 295 5.23 -25.72 -6.04
CA MET A 295 3.99 -25.13 -6.54
C MET A 295 3.82 -23.74 -5.94
N LEU A 296 3.69 -22.74 -6.81
CA LEU A 296 3.33 -21.37 -6.47
C LEU A 296 1.83 -21.19 -6.69
N VAL A 297 1.18 -20.50 -5.76
CA VAL A 297 -0.23 -20.14 -5.86
C VAL A 297 -0.33 -18.63 -5.77
N ASP A 298 -0.78 -17.98 -6.83
CA ASP A 298 -1.07 -16.54 -6.86
C ASP A 298 -2.55 -16.34 -6.56
N THR A 299 -2.88 -15.59 -5.52
CA THR A 299 -4.27 -15.28 -5.15
C THR A 299 -4.63 -13.82 -5.44
N ALA A 300 -3.73 -13.04 -6.04
CA ALA A 300 -4.07 -11.71 -6.51
C ALA A 300 -4.69 -11.80 -7.91
N SER A 301 -5.91 -11.28 -8.09
CA SER A 301 -6.64 -11.30 -9.37
C SER A 301 -5.81 -10.76 -10.54
N TYR A 302 -4.96 -9.76 -10.28
CA TYR A 302 -4.04 -9.14 -11.23
C TYR A 302 -2.59 -9.18 -10.72
N GLY A 303 -2.18 -10.31 -10.17
CA GLY A 303 -0.84 -10.49 -9.62
C GLY A 303 0.28 -10.38 -10.67
N LEU A 304 1.52 -10.23 -10.20
CA LEU A 304 2.71 -10.18 -11.05
C LEU A 304 3.48 -11.50 -11.08
N LEU A 305 3.04 -12.51 -10.33
CA LEU A 305 3.84 -13.70 -10.03
C LEU A 305 4.32 -14.47 -11.28
N PRO A 306 3.48 -14.75 -12.30
CA PRO A 306 3.92 -15.46 -13.51
C PRO A 306 4.97 -14.71 -14.33
N PHE A 307 4.99 -13.37 -14.26
CA PHE A 307 5.92 -12.55 -15.05
C PHE A 307 7.36 -12.71 -14.56
N PHE A 308 7.58 -13.06 -13.29
CA PHE A 308 8.90 -13.45 -12.78
C PHE A 308 9.47 -14.74 -13.40
N PHE A 309 8.68 -15.46 -14.19
CA PHE A 309 9.07 -16.69 -14.88
C PHE A 309 8.90 -16.58 -16.41
N GLY A 310 8.85 -15.35 -16.94
CA GLY A 310 8.83 -15.07 -18.37
C GLY A 310 7.46 -15.24 -19.03
N ALA A 311 6.39 -15.38 -18.25
CA ALA A 311 5.03 -15.33 -18.79
C ALA A 311 4.75 -13.97 -19.45
N ARG A 312 3.85 -13.96 -20.44
CA ARG A 312 3.41 -12.75 -21.14
C ARG A 312 1.98 -12.36 -20.82
N ASP A 313 1.32 -13.18 -20.01
CA ASP A 313 -0.11 -13.14 -19.73
C ASP A 313 -0.43 -13.78 -18.39
N GLN A 314 -1.56 -13.39 -17.83
CA GLN A 314 -2.23 -14.07 -16.73
C GLN A 314 -3.22 -15.09 -17.29
N ARG A 315 -3.27 -16.28 -16.69
CA ARG A 315 -4.23 -17.35 -17.04
C ARG A 315 -4.82 -17.96 -15.76
N PRO A 316 -5.76 -17.28 -15.11
CA PRO A 316 -6.40 -17.79 -13.90
C PRO A 316 -7.04 -19.17 -14.13
N GLY A 317 -6.98 -20.04 -13.13
CA GLY A 317 -7.50 -21.41 -13.17
C GLY A 317 -6.66 -22.42 -13.95
N VAL A 318 -5.58 -21.99 -14.62
CA VAL A 318 -4.70 -22.88 -15.40
C VAL A 318 -3.40 -23.12 -14.64
N LEU A 319 -3.12 -24.40 -14.36
CA LEU A 319 -1.81 -24.81 -13.84
C LEU A 319 -0.75 -24.70 -14.95
N ARG A 320 0.28 -23.89 -14.71
CA ARG A 320 1.39 -23.66 -15.63
C ARG A 320 2.66 -24.26 -15.06
N THR A 321 3.54 -24.75 -15.94
CA THR A 321 4.85 -25.27 -15.54
C THR A 321 5.94 -24.45 -16.23
N PHE A 322 6.87 -23.92 -15.43
CA PHE A 322 8.00 -23.12 -15.86
C PHE A 322 9.29 -23.88 -15.57
N THR A 323 10.20 -23.89 -16.54
CA THR A 323 11.51 -24.55 -16.42
C THR A 323 12.59 -23.49 -16.55
N ALA A 324 13.58 -23.53 -15.66
CA ALA A 324 14.70 -22.60 -15.71
C ALA A 324 15.52 -22.81 -16.99
N PRO A 325 16.06 -21.74 -17.61
CA PRO A 325 16.98 -21.87 -18.74
C PRO A 325 18.28 -22.57 -18.32
N GLY A 326 18.67 -23.66 -19.00
CA GLY A 326 19.93 -24.38 -18.71
C GLY A 326 19.81 -25.92 -18.83
N ASN A 327 20.85 -26.64 -18.38
CA ASN A 327 21.04 -28.07 -18.60
C ASN A 327 20.10 -29.01 -17.78
N GLY A 328 18.93 -28.53 -17.35
CA GLY A 328 17.90 -29.38 -16.74
C GLY A 328 18.16 -29.88 -15.31
N ALA A 329 19.12 -29.29 -14.58
CA ALA A 329 19.41 -29.65 -13.20
C ALA A 329 18.35 -29.14 -12.19
N ASP A 330 17.67 -28.04 -12.53
CA ASP A 330 16.71 -27.39 -11.65
C ASP A 330 15.33 -28.04 -11.75
N ALA A 331 14.66 -28.22 -10.61
CA ALA A 331 13.29 -28.72 -10.61
C ALA A 331 12.34 -27.68 -11.22
N PRO A 332 11.34 -28.08 -12.03
CA PRO A 332 10.39 -27.14 -12.60
C PRO A 332 9.52 -26.49 -11.51
N VAL A 333 9.10 -25.26 -11.77
CA VAL A 333 8.16 -24.51 -10.92
C VAL A 333 6.77 -24.64 -11.52
N GLN A 334 5.83 -25.18 -10.76
CA GLN A 334 4.41 -25.14 -11.09
C GLN A 334 3.79 -23.87 -10.53
N LEU A 335 2.88 -23.23 -11.26
CA LEU A 335 2.21 -22.02 -10.84
C LEU A 335 0.72 -22.11 -11.16
N LEU A 336 -0.12 -21.81 -10.17
CA LEU A 336 -1.56 -21.69 -10.30
C LEU A 336 -1.98 -20.27 -9.90
N THR A 337 -2.53 -19.49 -10.84
CA THR A 337 -3.21 -18.24 -10.52
C THR A 337 -4.67 -18.55 -10.21
N ILE A 338 -5.18 -18.04 -9.10
CA ILE A 338 -6.55 -18.25 -8.66
C ILE A 338 -7.29 -16.93 -8.72
N ASP A 339 -8.38 -16.94 -9.47
CA ASP A 339 -9.30 -15.82 -9.53
C ASP A 339 -10.16 -15.80 -8.27
N CYS A 340 -9.78 -14.94 -7.33
CA CYS A 340 -10.42 -14.87 -6.03
C CYS A 340 -11.76 -14.13 -6.05
N GLU A 341 -12.04 -13.32 -7.09
CA GLU A 341 -13.32 -12.61 -7.25
C GLU A 341 -14.45 -13.59 -7.55
N ASN A 342 -14.12 -14.74 -8.14
CA ASN A 342 -15.07 -15.77 -8.52
C ASN A 342 -15.24 -16.90 -7.49
N LEU A 343 -14.58 -16.84 -6.32
CA LEU A 343 -14.63 -17.89 -5.28
C LEU A 343 -15.93 -17.93 -4.46
N GLY A 344 -16.93 -17.11 -4.81
CA GLY A 344 -18.21 -17.04 -4.11
C GLY A 344 -18.13 -16.57 -2.64
N PRO A 345 -19.27 -16.50 -1.92
CA PRO A 345 -19.30 -16.03 -0.55
C PRO A 345 -18.50 -16.94 0.40
N GLU A 346 -17.93 -16.37 1.47
CA GLU A 346 -17.08 -17.10 2.43
C GLU A 346 -17.78 -18.29 3.11
N SER A 347 -19.11 -18.22 3.22
CA SER A 347 -19.99 -19.25 3.78
C SER A 347 -20.41 -20.33 2.79
N ALA A 348 -20.08 -20.18 1.49
CA ALA A 348 -20.40 -21.20 0.51
C ALA A 348 -19.62 -22.49 0.83
N PRO A 349 -20.23 -23.69 0.69
CA PRO A 349 -19.57 -24.97 0.86
C PRO A 349 -18.41 -25.23 -0.13
N GLN A 350 -18.10 -24.29 -1.00
CA GLN A 350 -17.03 -24.43 -1.98
C GLN A 350 -15.68 -24.25 -1.30
N GLU A 351 -15.20 -25.39 -0.82
CA GLU A 351 -13.81 -25.80 -0.58
C GLU A 351 -12.90 -25.61 -1.81
N GLN A 352 -13.22 -24.72 -2.75
CA GLN A 352 -12.57 -24.60 -4.05
C GLN A 352 -11.08 -24.31 -3.89
N LEU A 353 -10.68 -23.32 -3.10
CA LEU A 353 -9.28 -22.95 -2.97
C LEU A 353 -8.41 -24.09 -2.43
N SER A 354 -8.77 -24.67 -1.27
CA SER A 354 -8.02 -25.78 -0.69
C SER A 354 -8.07 -27.04 -1.56
N THR A 355 -9.19 -27.29 -2.23
CA THR A 355 -9.35 -28.45 -3.11
C THR A 355 -8.56 -28.29 -4.40
N GLU A 356 -8.54 -27.10 -5.01
CA GLU A 356 -7.75 -26.79 -6.20
C GLU A 356 -6.26 -26.87 -5.90
N ILE A 357 -5.82 -26.32 -4.77
CA ILE A 357 -4.43 -26.43 -4.32
C ILE A 357 -4.09 -27.90 -4.06
N ALA A 358 -4.95 -28.66 -3.37
CA ALA A 358 -4.71 -30.07 -3.11
C ALA A 358 -4.66 -30.90 -4.39
N ARG A 359 -5.58 -30.67 -5.33
CA ARG A 359 -5.72 -31.36 -6.62
C ARG A 359 -4.51 -31.14 -7.54
N ASN A 360 -3.99 -29.91 -7.58
CA ASN A 360 -2.86 -29.57 -8.42
C ASN A 360 -1.51 -29.80 -7.72
N GLY A 361 -1.49 -29.76 -6.39
CA GLY A 361 -0.27 -29.86 -5.57
C GLY A 361 0.27 -31.27 -5.32
N HIS A 362 -0.33 -32.32 -5.91
CA HIS A 362 0.11 -33.71 -5.69
C HIS A 362 1.56 -33.98 -6.09
N ALA A 363 2.08 -33.26 -7.10
CA ALA A 363 3.45 -33.36 -7.56
C ALA A 363 4.39 -32.36 -6.86
N ALA A 364 3.88 -31.47 -6.01
CA ALA A 364 4.71 -30.52 -5.29
C ALA A 364 5.33 -31.19 -4.05
N SER A 365 6.61 -30.93 -3.79
CA SER A 365 7.22 -31.20 -2.50
C SER A 365 6.99 -30.04 -1.52
N ARG A 366 6.61 -28.85 -2.00
CA ARG A 366 6.26 -27.69 -1.19
C ARG A 366 5.33 -26.75 -1.96
N ILE A 367 4.41 -26.11 -1.24
CA ILE A 367 3.46 -25.15 -1.79
C ILE A 367 3.74 -23.78 -1.17
N LEU A 368 3.92 -22.76 -2.00
CA LEU A 368 4.03 -21.36 -1.59
C LEU A 368 2.80 -20.60 -2.08
N VAL A 369 2.13 -19.89 -1.17
CA VAL A 369 0.92 -19.13 -1.47
C VAL A 369 1.21 -17.64 -1.32
N ASP A 370 1.11 -16.90 -2.43
CA ASP A 370 1.12 -15.44 -2.45
C ASP A 370 -0.29 -14.94 -2.10
N LEU A 371 -0.52 -14.56 -0.84
CA LEU A 371 -1.83 -14.10 -0.40
C LEU A 371 -2.11 -12.69 -0.91
N ALA A 372 -3.30 -12.44 -1.46
CA ALA A 372 -3.74 -11.08 -1.80
C ALA A 372 -3.66 -10.18 -0.56
N THR A 373 -3.10 -8.98 -0.74
CA THR A 373 -2.89 -8.00 0.33
C THR A 373 -4.20 -7.72 1.06
N ALA A 374 -4.15 -7.72 2.39
CA ALA A 374 -5.30 -7.45 3.27
C ALA A 374 -6.55 -8.34 3.01
N SER A 375 -6.40 -9.49 2.35
CA SER A 375 -7.54 -10.39 2.06
C SER A 375 -7.80 -11.37 3.21
N GLY A 376 -8.73 -11.00 4.11
CA GLY A 376 -9.15 -11.85 5.23
C GLY A 376 -9.81 -13.16 4.79
N ALA A 377 -10.68 -13.10 3.79
CA ALA A 377 -11.42 -14.23 3.22
C ALA A 377 -10.48 -15.35 2.72
N ILE A 378 -9.52 -14.96 1.89
CA ILE A 378 -8.55 -15.88 1.28
C ILE A 378 -7.61 -16.42 2.34
N THR A 379 -7.16 -15.57 3.26
CA THR A 379 -6.31 -16.00 4.37
C THR A 379 -6.99 -17.07 5.23
N ARG A 380 -8.28 -16.90 5.59
CA ARG A 380 -9.07 -17.92 6.32
C ARG A 380 -9.15 -19.25 5.58
N ARG A 381 -9.35 -19.23 4.26
CA ARG A 381 -9.38 -20.45 3.44
C ARG A 381 -8.02 -21.15 3.43
N VAL A 382 -6.92 -20.40 3.35
CA VAL A 382 -5.55 -20.94 3.35
C VAL A 382 -5.14 -21.48 4.72
N LEU A 383 -5.61 -20.88 5.82
CA LEU A 383 -5.34 -21.34 7.19
C LEU A 383 -5.83 -22.77 7.47
N ARG A 384 -6.84 -23.25 6.75
CA ARG A 384 -7.31 -24.65 6.81
C ARG A 384 -6.24 -25.67 6.47
N MET A 385 -5.25 -25.29 5.65
CA MET A 385 -4.13 -26.16 5.28
C MET A 385 -2.98 -26.12 6.30
N ARG A 386 -3.17 -25.43 7.44
CA ARG A 386 -2.17 -25.23 8.51
C ARG A 386 -0.82 -24.76 7.97
N PRO A 387 -0.79 -23.64 7.24
CA PRO A 387 0.44 -23.13 6.66
C PRO A 387 1.38 -22.60 7.74
N THR A 388 2.68 -22.63 7.45
CA THR A 388 3.60 -21.66 8.05
C THR A 388 3.30 -20.29 7.43
N VAL A 389 3.14 -19.24 8.24
CA VAL A 389 2.88 -17.89 7.74
C VAL A 389 4.16 -17.06 7.83
N LEU A 390 4.54 -16.43 6.72
CA LEU A 390 5.66 -15.49 6.64
C LEU A 390 5.13 -14.10 6.26
N VAL A 391 5.55 -13.08 7.00
CA VAL A 391 5.12 -11.70 6.81
C VAL A 391 6.34 -10.84 6.44
N PRO A 392 6.50 -10.43 5.18
CA PRO A 392 7.48 -9.41 4.84
C PRO A 392 7.05 -8.06 5.39
N VAL A 393 7.94 -7.42 6.15
CA VAL A 393 7.81 -6.05 6.63
C VAL A 393 8.94 -5.22 6.06
N ILE A 394 8.72 -3.94 5.83
CA ILE A 394 9.78 -3.02 5.38
C ILE A 394 10.23 -2.16 6.58
N PRO A 395 11.45 -1.60 6.54
CA PRO A 395 11.98 -0.76 7.63
C PRO A 395 11.36 0.64 7.65
N ASP A 396 10.04 0.70 7.81
CA ASP A 396 9.26 1.93 7.93
C ASP A 396 8.34 1.89 9.16
N MET A 397 7.81 3.06 9.52
CA MET A 397 6.93 3.17 10.69
C MET A 397 5.56 2.51 10.48
N SER A 398 5.10 2.44 9.22
CA SER A 398 3.83 1.79 8.90
C SER A 398 3.88 0.29 9.23
N SER A 399 5.01 -0.36 8.96
CA SER A 399 5.25 -1.77 9.30
C SER A 399 5.21 -1.97 10.81
N VAL A 400 5.84 -1.10 11.59
CA VAL A 400 5.84 -1.21 13.06
C VAL A 400 4.43 -1.12 13.63
N VAL A 401 3.64 -0.14 13.18
CA VAL A 401 2.23 0.00 13.61
C VAL A 401 1.39 -1.20 13.15
N SER A 402 1.66 -1.73 11.96
CA SER A 402 0.87 -2.85 11.40
C SER A 402 1.01 -4.16 12.17
N VAL A 403 2.13 -4.39 12.87
CA VAL A 403 2.40 -5.64 13.61
C VAL A 403 1.26 -5.98 14.57
N ALA A 404 0.78 -5.00 15.36
CA ALA A 404 -0.31 -5.21 16.30
C ALA A 404 -1.63 -5.59 15.61
N SER A 405 -1.91 -4.99 14.46
CA SER A 405 -3.08 -5.31 13.63
C SER A 405 -2.99 -6.71 13.05
N ILE A 406 -1.80 -7.15 12.64
CA ILE A 406 -1.53 -8.50 12.14
C ILE A 406 -1.74 -9.53 13.26
N ASP A 407 -1.20 -9.28 14.45
CA ASP A 407 -1.39 -10.17 15.61
C ASP A 407 -2.87 -10.28 15.99
N THR A 408 -3.57 -9.15 16.06
CA THR A 408 -5.01 -9.12 16.32
C THR A 408 -5.79 -9.90 15.27
N PHE A 409 -5.42 -9.77 13.99
CA PHE A 409 -6.03 -10.51 12.90
C PHE A 409 -5.85 -12.02 13.08
N PHE A 410 -4.61 -12.52 13.27
CA PHE A 410 -4.35 -13.96 13.42
C PHE A 410 -4.93 -14.53 14.72
N GLN A 411 -4.99 -13.75 15.80
CA GLN A 411 -5.71 -14.13 17.02
C GLN A 411 -7.20 -14.38 16.75
N ARG A 412 -7.85 -13.51 15.94
CA ARG A 412 -9.27 -13.67 15.58
C ARG A 412 -9.52 -14.85 14.67
N VAL A 413 -8.76 -14.98 13.57
CA VAL A 413 -9.05 -15.94 12.49
C VAL A 413 -8.52 -17.35 12.73
N SER A 414 -7.59 -17.52 13.68
CA SER A 414 -7.01 -18.83 14.02
C SER A 414 -7.12 -19.19 15.50
N SER A 415 -7.84 -18.39 16.28
CA SER A 415 -7.86 -18.49 17.75
C SER A 415 -6.44 -18.49 18.36
N GLY A 416 -5.47 -17.82 17.71
CA GLY A 416 -4.07 -17.78 18.10
C GLY A 416 -3.25 -19.04 17.81
N GLN A 417 -3.81 -20.05 17.11
CA GLN A 417 -3.09 -21.28 16.77
C GLN A 417 -1.99 -21.08 15.72
N VAL A 418 -2.11 -20.05 14.89
CA VAL A 418 -1.13 -19.72 13.86
C VAL A 418 -0.40 -18.44 14.26
N LEU A 419 0.89 -18.57 14.56
CA LEU A 419 1.78 -17.46 14.84
C LEU A 419 2.63 -17.16 13.60
N PRO A 420 2.54 -15.96 13.01
CA PRO A 420 3.34 -15.59 11.86
C PRO A 420 4.81 -15.35 12.25
N TYR A 421 5.70 -15.71 11.34
CA TYR A 421 7.10 -15.26 11.33
C TYR A 421 7.23 -14.01 10.46
N TYR A 422 8.18 -13.15 10.80
CA TYR A 422 8.38 -11.86 10.13
C TYR A 422 9.77 -11.78 9.53
N VAL A 423 9.87 -11.30 8.29
CA VAL A 423 11.15 -11.04 7.64
C VAL A 423 11.26 -9.57 7.28
N LEU A 424 12.34 -8.92 7.72
CA LEU A 424 12.62 -7.54 7.36
C LEU A 424 13.16 -7.50 5.92
N ASN A 425 12.35 -6.99 5.01
CA ASN A 425 12.65 -6.86 3.58
C ASN A 425 13.06 -5.42 3.24
N GLN A 426 13.74 -5.23 2.10
CA GLN A 426 14.22 -3.92 1.64
C GLN A 426 15.07 -3.20 2.69
N TYR A 427 15.85 -3.96 3.45
CA TYR A 427 16.70 -3.43 4.50
C TYR A 427 17.97 -2.80 3.92
N ASP A 428 18.38 -1.68 4.52
CA ASP A 428 19.59 -0.95 4.15
C ASP A 428 20.24 -0.46 5.45
N PRO A 429 21.35 -1.07 5.89
CA PRO A 429 22.00 -0.72 7.14
C PRO A 429 22.66 0.67 7.13
N SER A 430 22.82 1.30 5.97
CA SER A 430 23.34 2.67 5.88
C SER A 430 22.32 3.73 6.31
N LEU A 431 21.03 3.36 6.36
CA LEU A 431 19.95 4.27 6.70
C LEU A 431 19.63 4.18 8.21
N PRO A 432 19.77 5.28 8.97
CA PRO A 432 19.53 5.28 10.41
C PRO A 432 18.12 4.82 10.79
N LEU A 433 17.10 5.24 10.03
CA LEU A 433 15.72 4.82 10.27
C LEU A 433 15.57 3.29 10.19
N HIS A 434 16.31 2.63 9.29
CA HIS A 434 16.22 1.19 9.16
C HIS A 434 16.82 0.46 10.36
N LEU A 435 17.89 1.01 10.93
CA LEU A 435 18.48 0.49 12.17
C LEU A 435 17.49 0.65 13.34
N ASP A 436 16.90 1.84 13.49
CA ASP A 436 15.90 2.14 14.53
C ASP A 436 14.69 1.19 14.42
N VAL A 437 14.10 1.06 13.22
CA VAL A 437 12.93 0.22 12.98
C VAL A 437 13.25 -1.26 13.21
N ARG A 438 14.41 -1.75 12.77
CA ARG A 438 14.82 -3.14 13.01
C ARG A 438 14.88 -3.44 14.50
N GLU A 439 15.41 -2.52 15.31
CA GLU A 439 15.53 -2.72 16.75
C GLU A 439 14.16 -2.76 17.42
N VAL A 440 13.26 -1.83 17.07
CA VAL A 440 11.89 -1.84 17.62
C VAL A 440 11.13 -3.11 17.21
N LEU A 441 11.23 -3.53 15.95
CA LEU A 441 10.61 -4.78 15.50
C LEU A 441 11.21 -5.99 16.24
N ARG A 442 12.50 -6.00 16.53
CA ARG A 442 13.17 -7.06 17.30
C ARG A 442 12.66 -7.11 18.74
N GLU A 443 12.50 -5.97 19.38
CA GLU A 443 11.93 -5.87 20.74
C GLU A 443 10.46 -6.33 20.79
N GLN A 444 9.66 -5.98 19.78
CA GLN A 444 8.23 -6.33 19.72
C GLN A 444 7.97 -7.79 19.33
N LEU A 445 8.75 -8.32 18.38
CA LEU A 445 8.48 -9.63 17.77
C LEU A 445 9.30 -10.76 18.39
N GLY A 446 10.44 -10.45 19.02
CA GLY A 446 11.36 -11.44 19.58
C GLY A 446 11.75 -12.49 18.53
N ASP A 447 11.64 -13.78 18.90
CA ASP A 447 12.01 -14.91 18.05
C ASP A 447 11.13 -15.08 16.79
N ARG A 448 10.02 -14.33 16.68
CA ARG A 448 9.20 -14.33 15.46
C ARG A 448 9.84 -13.52 14.33
N LEU A 449 10.74 -12.58 14.63
CA LEU A 449 11.52 -11.87 13.62
C LEU A 449 12.70 -12.74 13.21
N LEU A 450 12.84 -12.99 11.90
CA LEU A 450 13.95 -13.78 11.37
C LEU A 450 15.30 -13.13 11.74
N PRO A 451 16.35 -13.93 12.01
CA PRO A 451 17.65 -13.43 12.46
C PRO A 451 18.46 -12.71 11.37
N PHE A 452 17.94 -12.66 10.14
CA PHE A 452 18.52 -11.98 8.99
C PHE A 452 17.46 -11.16 8.26
N SER A 453 17.91 -10.18 7.48
CA SER A 453 17.08 -9.33 6.64
C SER A 453 17.39 -9.52 5.15
N LEU A 454 16.43 -9.20 4.29
CA LEU A 454 16.62 -9.16 2.85
C LEU A 454 16.99 -7.72 2.46
N ARG A 455 18.13 -7.56 1.77
CA ARG A 455 18.63 -6.22 1.45
C ARG A 455 17.81 -5.51 0.37
N ARG A 456 17.80 -4.18 0.45
CA ARG A 456 17.25 -3.31 -0.59
C ARG A 456 18.17 -3.31 -1.81
N THR A 457 17.61 -3.52 -3.00
CA THR A 457 18.36 -3.42 -4.26
C THR A 457 17.42 -3.20 -5.46
N PRO A 458 17.80 -2.40 -6.46
CA PRO A 458 17.05 -2.27 -7.71
C PRO A 458 17.02 -3.57 -8.53
N ALA A 459 17.99 -4.48 -8.31
CA ALA A 459 18.13 -5.72 -9.08
C ALA A 459 16.88 -6.61 -9.05
N VAL A 460 16.06 -6.55 -7.99
CA VAL A 460 14.78 -7.30 -7.92
C VAL A 460 13.78 -6.78 -8.95
N SER A 461 13.67 -5.44 -9.09
CA SER A 461 12.78 -4.82 -10.07
C SER A 461 13.32 -4.97 -11.49
N GLU A 462 14.64 -4.87 -11.66
CA GLU A 462 15.31 -5.11 -12.95
C GLU A 462 15.11 -6.56 -13.42
N ALA A 463 15.23 -7.53 -12.52
CA ALA A 463 14.97 -8.93 -12.82
C ALA A 463 13.53 -9.17 -13.31
N LEU A 464 12.54 -8.57 -12.65
CA LEU A 464 11.14 -8.63 -13.10
C LEU A 464 10.97 -8.03 -14.50
N ALA A 465 11.63 -6.90 -14.79
CA ALA A 465 11.59 -6.29 -16.12
C ALA A 465 12.17 -7.20 -17.22
N GLU A 466 13.11 -8.08 -16.88
CA GLU A 466 13.69 -9.11 -17.76
C GLU A 466 12.90 -10.44 -17.72
N GLY A 467 11.79 -10.50 -16.97
CA GLY A 467 10.92 -11.68 -16.89
C GLY A 467 11.55 -12.85 -16.12
N MET A 468 12.41 -12.57 -15.15
CA MET A 468 13.10 -13.58 -14.36
C MET A 468 13.19 -13.17 -12.88
N THR A 469 13.64 -14.08 -12.02
CA THR A 469 13.88 -13.75 -10.60
C THR A 469 15.29 -13.18 -10.41
N VAL A 470 15.53 -12.50 -9.28
CA VAL A 470 16.86 -11.96 -8.98
C VAL A 470 17.94 -13.04 -8.84
N VAL A 471 17.54 -14.27 -8.50
CA VAL A 471 18.45 -15.43 -8.43
C VAL A 471 18.98 -15.80 -9.81
N ASP A 472 18.18 -15.63 -10.87
CA ASP A 472 18.60 -15.88 -12.25
C ASP A 472 19.29 -14.66 -12.86
N TYR A 473 18.78 -13.46 -12.56
CA TYR A 473 19.29 -12.20 -13.10
C TYR A 473 20.68 -11.85 -12.57
N SER A 474 20.90 -12.05 -11.27
CA SER A 474 22.14 -11.70 -10.59
C SER A 474 22.53 -12.77 -9.55
N PRO A 475 22.92 -13.97 -10.00
CA PRO A 475 23.13 -15.15 -9.13
C PRO A 475 24.24 -14.96 -8.10
N ASN A 476 25.25 -14.15 -8.41
CA ASN A 476 26.40 -13.86 -7.54
C ASN A 476 26.20 -12.57 -6.73
N SER A 477 24.98 -12.02 -6.72
CA SER A 477 24.68 -10.84 -5.91
C SER A 477 24.37 -11.24 -4.47
N ALA A 478 24.66 -10.33 -3.57
CA ALA A 478 24.43 -10.58 -2.16
C ALA A 478 22.92 -10.64 -1.80
N VAL A 479 22.01 -10.13 -2.64
CA VAL A 479 20.57 -10.38 -2.47
C VAL A 479 20.19 -11.83 -2.84
N ALA A 480 20.86 -12.45 -3.81
CA ALA A 480 20.67 -13.85 -4.12
C ALA A 480 21.13 -14.74 -2.95
N GLU A 481 22.22 -14.36 -2.27
CA GLU A 481 22.66 -14.99 -1.02
C GLU A 481 21.61 -14.86 0.10
N ASP A 482 20.99 -13.68 0.27
CA ASP A 482 19.93 -13.45 1.27
C ASP A 482 18.72 -14.38 1.01
N PHE A 483 18.28 -14.52 -0.25
CA PHE A 483 17.24 -15.48 -0.62
C PHE A 483 17.71 -16.93 -0.48
N GLY A 484 19.01 -17.16 -0.62
CA GLY A 484 19.67 -18.40 -0.26
C GLY A 484 19.45 -18.74 1.22
N ALA A 485 19.72 -17.81 2.12
CA ALA A 485 19.50 -17.96 3.56
C ALA A 485 18.02 -18.16 3.90
N LEU A 486 17.11 -17.39 3.28
CA LEU A 486 15.67 -17.52 3.47
C LEU A 486 15.16 -18.93 3.10
N ALA A 487 15.59 -19.45 1.96
CA ALA A 487 15.25 -20.80 1.54
C ALA A 487 15.83 -21.87 2.49
N GLY A 488 17.05 -21.67 3.00
CA GLY A 488 17.62 -22.54 4.04
C GLY A 488 16.78 -22.57 5.31
N TRP A 489 16.32 -21.40 5.77
CA TRP A 489 15.43 -21.26 6.92
C TRP A 489 14.05 -21.90 6.69
N VAL A 490 13.45 -21.73 5.52
CA VAL A 490 12.16 -22.39 5.19
C VAL A 490 12.29 -23.92 5.23
N LYS A 491 13.44 -24.45 4.80
CA LYS A 491 13.73 -25.90 4.86
C LYS A 491 13.91 -26.39 6.29
N SER A 492 14.48 -25.60 7.19
CA SER A 492 14.66 -26.00 8.60
C SER A 492 13.34 -26.02 9.37
N LEU A 493 12.36 -25.19 8.99
CA LEU A 493 11.02 -25.23 9.59
C LEU A 493 10.20 -26.46 9.19
N ALA A 494 10.24 -26.81 7.90
CA ALA A 494 9.50 -27.96 7.39
C ALA A 494 10.24 -28.60 6.22
N ALA A 495 10.60 -29.87 6.38
CA ALA A 495 11.21 -30.66 5.31
C ALA A 495 10.26 -30.76 4.10
N PRO A 496 10.79 -30.71 2.85
CA PRO A 496 9.97 -30.91 1.67
C PRO A 496 9.31 -32.30 1.71
N ALA A 497 8.06 -32.39 1.26
CA ALA A 497 7.40 -33.68 1.13
C ALA A 497 8.15 -34.54 0.11
N SER A 498 8.50 -35.76 0.52
CA SER A 498 9.11 -36.73 -0.37
C SER A 498 8.12 -37.12 -1.47
N ALA A 499 8.52 -36.97 -2.73
CA ALA A 499 7.93 -37.77 -3.80
C ALA A 499 8.24 -39.22 -3.41
N GLY A 500 7.25 -39.98 -2.96
CA GLY A 500 7.53 -41.23 -2.27
C GLY A 500 8.37 -42.21 -3.10
N PHE A 501 9.55 -42.59 -2.58
CA PHE A 501 10.04 -43.97 -2.62
C PHE A 501 9.41 -44.79 -1.49
N ARG A 502 8.15 -44.53 -1.13
CA ARG A 502 7.44 -45.40 -0.17
C ARG A 502 7.10 -46.70 -0.89
N GLY A 503 7.85 -47.76 -0.60
CA GLY A 503 7.64 -49.10 -1.15
C GLY A 503 8.69 -49.58 -2.16
N VAL A 504 9.68 -48.76 -2.52
CA VAL A 504 10.81 -49.24 -3.32
C VAL A 504 11.85 -49.82 -2.37
N ARG A 505 11.87 -51.16 -2.31
CA ARG A 505 12.98 -51.89 -1.71
C ARG A 505 14.15 -51.87 -2.67
N TRP A 506 15.35 -51.75 -2.14
CA TRP A 506 16.56 -52.08 -2.89
C TRP A 506 16.43 -53.52 -3.37
N SER A 507 16.70 -53.75 -4.65
CA SER A 507 16.84 -55.09 -5.23
C SER A 507 18.12 -55.11 -6.03
N GLU A 508 18.97 -56.08 -5.75
CA GLU A 508 20.18 -56.40 -6.50
C GLU A 508 19.79 -57.04 -7.84
N ARG A 509 20.53 -56.74 -8.91
CA ARG A 509 20.34 -57.35 -10.23
C ARG A 509 21.41 -58.37 -10.51
#